data_AF-A0A8H7WME4-F1
#
_entry.id   AF-A0A8H7WME4-F1
#
_cell.length_a   1.000
_cell.length_b   1.000
_cell.length_c   1.000
_cell.angle_alpha   90.00
_cell.angle_beta   90.00
_cell.angle_gamma   90.00
#
_symmetry.space_group_name_H-M   'P 1'
#
loop_
_entity.id
_entity.type
_entity.pdbx_description
1 polymer ?
#
loop_
_entity_poly.entity_id
_entity_poly.type
_entity_poly.pdbx_seq_one_letter_code
_entity_poly.pdbx_strand_id
1 'polypeptide(L)'
;MEAILSSRFKDFAMGLRREITFPMFGDGIFNQDGDAWKQSRELLRPQFHVKEYSDLNMFKDATDNLLNAIPREGGVIDLQPLFFRLTLDVTIEFLFGESIESLKVPESTGEDTFAEAFNVAQEYVAKRFRLLDLYWLINGKRFRDACIKVHYFADKIIA
;
A
#
# COMPACT_ATOMS: atom_id res chain seq x y z
N MET A 1 -23.29 -11.45 6.06
CA MET A 1 -22.13 -10.59 6.40
C MET A 1 -21.71 -10.76 7.85
N GLU A 2 -22.62 -10.65 8.83
CA GLU A 2 -22.29 -10.82 10.26
C GLU A 2 -21.58 -12.14 10.58
N ALA A 3 -22.07 -13.28 10.06
CA ALA A 3 -21.40 -14.57 10.24
C ALA A 3 -19.95 -14.58 9.72
N ILE A 4 -19.71 -13.98 8.55
CA ILE A 4 -18.41 -13.99 7.88
C ILE A 4 -17.41 -13.07 8.59
N LEU A 5 -17.86 -11.88 9.00
CA LEU A 5 -16.98 -10.84 9.53
C LEU A 5 -16.88 -10.80 11.06
N SER A 6 -17.74 -11.54 11.77
CA SER A 6 -17.91 -11.43 13.23
C SER A 6 -18.24 -12.78 13.88
N SER A 7 -19.50 -13.21 13.83
CA SER A 7 -20.01 -14.25 14.75
C SER A 7 -19.48 -15.65 14.48
N ARG A 8 -19.03 -15.91 13.25
CA ARG A 8 -18.42 -17.17 12.81
C ARG A 8 -17.12 -16.94 12.05
N PHE A 9 -16.36 -15.90 12.39
CA PHE A 9 -15.13 -15.51 11.67
C PHE A 9 -14.13 -16.68 11.47
N LYS A 10 -13.97 -17.53 12.49
CA LYS A 10 -13.06 -18.68 12.45
C LYS A 10 -13.47 -19.77 11.45
N ASP A 11 -14.71 -19.76 10.98
CA ASP A 11 -15.23 -20.73 10.01
C ASP A 11 -14.92 -20.32 8.55
N PHE A 12 -14.39 -19.11 8.33
CA PHE A 12 -14.08 -18.56 7.01
C PHE A 12 -12.58 -18.27 6.89
N ALA A 13 -12.04 -18.49 5.70
CA ALA A 13 -10.66 -18.19 5.33
C ALA A 13 -10.64 -17.37 4.03
N MET A 14 -9.50 -16.77 3.71
CA MET A 14 -9.36 -15.93 2.52
C MET A 14 -9.23 -16.72 1.20
N GLY A 15 -9.13 -18.06 1.28
CA GLY A 15 -9.04 -18.94 0.12
C GLY A 15 -7.83 -18.61 -0.77
N LEU A 16 -8.02 -18.63 -2.09
CA LEU A 16 -6.97 -18.37 -3.09
C LEU A 16 -6.34 -16.96 -3.01
N ARG A 17 -6.89 -16.05 -2.18
CA ARG A 17 -6.38 -14.68 -2.07
C ARG A 17 -4.90 -14.66 -1.76
N ARG A 18 -4.44 -15.52 -0.84
CA ARG A 18 -3.03 -15.58 -0.45
C ARG A 18 -2.19 -15.90 -1.68
N GLU A 19 -2.46 -16.99 -2.38
CA GLU A 19 -1.71 -17.43 -3.56
C GLU A 19 -1.74 -16.40 -4.69
N ILE A 20 -2.90 -15.78 -4.92
CA ILE A 20 -3.13 -14.76 -5.95
C ILE A 20 -2.30 -13.49 -5.70
N THR A 21 -2.07 -13.13 -4.45
CA THR A 21 -1.44 -11.85 -4.11
C THR A 21 -0.02 -12.01 -3.52
N PHE A 22 0.38 -13.24 -3.17
CA PHE A 22 1.65 -13.55 -2.51
C PHE A 22 2.87 -12.90 -3.18
N PRO A 23 3.03 -12.90 -4.52
CA PRO A 23 4.20 -12.26 -5.13
C PRO A 23 4.31 -10.76 -4.83
N MET A 24 3.20 -10.07 -4.60
CA MET A 24 3.16 -8.63 -4.33
C MET A 24 3.16 -8.32 -2.82
N PHE A 25 2.36 -9.02 -2.02
CA PHE A 25 2.17 -8.70 -0.59
C PHE A 25 2.89 -9.66 0.36
N GLY A 26 3.53 -10.72 -0.15
CA GLY A 26 4.19 -11.75 0.67
C GLY A 26 3.24 -12.34 1.71
N ASP A 27 3.78 -12.62 2.90
CA ASP A 27 3.04 -13.01 4.09
C ASP A 27 2.64 -11.79 4.94
N GLY A 28 2.22 -10.69 4.28
CA GLY A 28 1.67 -9.53 4.97
C GLY A 28 0.35 -9.83 5.69
N ILE A 29 -0.08 -8.94 6.58
CA ILE A 29 -1.31 -9.08 7.37
C ILE A 29 -2.57 -9.37 6.54
N PHE A 30 -2.63 -8.91 5.29
CA PHE A 30 -3.78 -9.15 4.40
C PHE A 30 -3.78 -10.52 3.71
N ASN A 31 -2.72 -11.30 3.87
CA ASN A 31 -2.50 -12.60 3.23
C ASN A 31 -2.45 -13.77 4.21
N GLN A 32 -2.66 -13.52 5.50
CA GLN A 32 -2.60 -14.53 6.54
C GLN A 32 -3.98 -14.79 7.12
N ASP A 33 -4.26 -16.03 7.50
CA ASP A 33 -5.46 -16.43 8.25
C ASP A 33 -5.05 -16.94 9.65
N GLY A 34 -6.02 -17.02 10.57
CA GLY A 34 -5.83 -17.66 11.88
C GLY A 34 -4.79 -16.97 12.79
N ASP A 35 -3.94 -17.79 13.42
CA ASP A 35 -2.98 -17.30 14.42
C ASP A 35 -1.90 -16.40 13.84
N ALA A 36 -1.46 -16.66 12.60
CA ALA A 36 -0.48 -15.82 11.91
C ALA A 36 -1.03 -14.41 11.69
N TRP A 37 -2.28 -14.29 11.22
CA TRP A 37 -2.97 -13.02 11.10
C TRP A 37 -3.11 -12.31 12.45
N LYS A 38 -3.50 -13.05 13.48
CA LYS A 38 -3.67 -12.50 14.83
C LYS A 38 -2.36 -11.92 15.35
N GLN A 39 -1.24 -12.63 15.17
CA GLN A 39 0.09 -12.17 15.54
C GLN A 39 0.47 -10.89 14.79
N SER A 40 0.34 -10.87 13.46
CA SER A 40 0.59 -9.67 12.65
C SER A 40 -0.28 -8.49 13.06
N ARG A 41 -1.56 -8.74 13.40
CA ARG A 41 -2.48 -7.71 13.89
C ARG A 41 -2.06 -7.19 15.27
N GLU A 42 -1.63 -8.05 16.18
CA GLU A 42 -1.14 -7.65 17.50
C GLU A 42 0.14 -6.82 17.40
N LEU A 43 1.03 -7.13 16.45
CA LEU A 43 2.23 -6.34 16.16
C LEU A 43 1.90 -4.94 15.62
N LEU A 44 0.94 -4.84 14.69
CA LEU A 44 0.55 -3.55 14.09
C LEU A 44 -0.34 -2.71 15.00
N ARG A 45 -1.12 -3.33 15.88
CA ARG A 45 -2.13 -2.64 16.69
C ARG A 45 -1.56 -1.42 17.44
N PRO A 46 -0.42 -1.47 18.15
CA PRO A 46 0.12 -0.30 18.85
C PRO A 46 0.31 0.93 17.95
N GLN A 47 0.69 0.75 16.68
CA GLN A 47 0.87 1.87 15.73
C GLN A 47 -0.42 2.66 15.49
N PHE A 48 -1.58 1.99 15.63
CA PHE A 48 -2.90 2.62 15.49
C PHE A 48 -3.52 3.07 16.82
N HIS A 49 -2.94 2.69 17.97
CA HIS A 49 -3.41 3.11 19.30
C HIS A 49 -2.65 4.34 19.83
N VAL A 50 -1.47 4.67 19.28
CA VAL A 50 -0.57 5.73 19.82
C VAL A 50 -0.89 7.15 19.33
N LYS A 51 -1.80 7.36 18.38
CA LYS A 51 -2.07 8.70 17.80
C LYS A 51 -3.54 9.11 17.86
N GLU A 52 -4.24 8.84 18.96
CA GLU A 52 -5.65 9.24 19.03
C GLU A 52 -5.82 10.77 18.92
N TYR A 53 -4.82 11.62 19.23
CA TYR A 53 -4.91 13.08 19.04
C TYR A 53 -3.61 13.87 18.77
N SER A 54 -2.43 13.25 18.64
CA SER A 54 -1.17 13.99 18.91
C SER A 54 -0.36 14.51 17.72
N ASP A 55 -0.73 14.26 16.45
CA ASP A 55 0.01 14.95 15.38
C ASP A 55 -0.80 15.17 14.09
N LEU A 56 -1.79 16.08 14.18
CA LEU A 56 -2.42 16.65 12.99
C LEU A 56 -1.42 17.42 12.11
N ASN A 57 -0.20 17.70 12.59
CA ASN A 57 0.79 18.44 11.81
C ASN A 57 1.29 17.62 10.62
N MET A 58 1.40 16.28 10.71
CA MET A 58 1.75 15.46 9.54
C MET A 58 0.75 15.68 8.39
N PHE A 59 -0.55 15.74 8.73
CA PHE A 59 -1.59 15.97 7.74
C PHE A 59 -1.54 17.40 7.21
N LYS A 60 -1.25 18.37 8.08
CA LYS A 60 -1.09 19.77 7.68
C LYS A 60 0.10 19.92 6.74
N ASP A 61 1.28 19.44 7.10
CA ASP A 61 2.51 19.59 6.33
C ASP A 61 2.39 18.87 4.98
N ALA A 62 1.81 17.65 4.96
CA ALA A 62 1.55 16.95 3.72
C ALA A 62 0.50 17.67 2.84
N THR A 63 -0.51 18.30 3.45
CA THR A 63 -1.50 19.13 2.73
C THR A 63 -0.87 20.42 2.18
N ASP A 64 -0.02 21.09 2.96
CA ASP A 64 0.70 22.29 2.52
C ASP A 64 1.64 21.94 1.37
N ASN A 65 2.31 20.78 1.41
CA ASN A 65 3.12 20.26 0.31
C ASN A 65 2.27 19.99 -0.94
N LEU A 66 1.08 19.39 -0.79
CA LEU A 66 0.15 19.18 -1.90
C LEU A 66 -0.25 20.52 -2.52
N LEU A 67 -0.66 21.50 -1.72
CA LEU A 67 -1.07 22.82 -2.21
C LEU A 67 0.07 23.55 -2.93
N ASN A 68 1.31 23.37 -2.48
CA ASN A 68 2.50 23.92 -3.13
C ASN A 68 2.86 23.20 -4.44
N ALA A 69 2.55 21.90 -4.55
CA ALA A 69 2.79 21.11 -5.76
C ALA A 69 1.76 21.37 -6.87
N ILE A 70 0.58 21.89 -6.52
CA ILE A 70 -0.46 22.27 -7.49
C ILE A 70 -0.01 23.51 -8.27
N PRO A 71 0.09 23.45 -9.62
CA PRO A 71 0.42 24.62 -10.43
C PRO A 71 -0.55 25.77 -10.18
N ARG A 72 -0.01 26.97 -9.97
CA ARG A 72 -0.82 28.20 -9.77
C ARG A 72 -1.34 28.78 -11.08
N GLU A 73 -0.79 28.33 -12.20
CA GLU A 73 -1.29 28.70 -13.51
C GLU A 73 -2.61 27.97 -13.76
N GLY A 74 -3.64 28.71 -14.20
CA GLY A 74 -4.95 28.12 -14.45
C GLY A 74 -4.89 27.00 -15.49
N GLY A 75 -5.75 26.00 -15.36
CA GLY A 75 -5.78 24.88 -16.30
C GLY A 75 -6.44 23.63 -15.72
N VAL A 76 -6.35 22.54 -16.48
CA VAL A 76 -6.76 21.21 -16.02
C VAL A 76 -5.56 20.56 -15.34
N ILE A 77 -5.77 20.08 -14.11
CA ILE A 77 -4.73 19.46 -13.29
C ILE A 77 -5.15 18.02 -13.00
N ASP A 78 -4.25 17.07 -13.27
CA ASP A 78 -4.42 15.69 -12.84
C ASP A 78 -4.03 15.56 -11.37
N LEU A 79 -5.04 15.41 -10.50
CA LEU A 79 -4.84 15.28 -9.06
C LEU A 79 -4.45 13.87 -8.63
N GLN A 80 -4.57 12.86 -9.50
CA GLN A 80 -4.35 11.47 -9.11
C GLN A 80 -2.89 11.20 -8.67
N PRO A 81 -1.85 11.65 -9.39
CA PRO A 81 -0.47 11.47 -8.94
C PRO A 81 -0.19 12.24 -7.65
N LEU A 82 -0.77 13.43 -7.50
CA LEU A 82 -0.61 14.26 -6.31
C LEU A 82 -1.26 13.62 -5.07
N PHE A 83 -2.45 13.04 -5.21
CA PHE A 83 -3.10 12.31 -4.13
C PHE A 83 -2.39 11.01 -3.79
N PHE A 84 -1.83 10.31 -4.78
CA PHE A 84 -1.01 9.14 -4.50
C PHE A 84 0.18 9.52 -3.61
N ARG A 85 0.93 10.56 -3.98
CA ARG A 85 2.06 11.09 -3.20
C ARG A 85 1.64 11.58 -1.81
N LEU A 86 0.54 12.31 -1.69
CA LEU A 86 -0.03 12.70 -0.40
C LEU A 86 -0.27 11.48 0.50
N THR A 87 -0.98 10.47 -0.03
CA THR A 87 -1.30 9.27 0.76
C THR A 87 -0.06 8.47 1.12
N LEU A 88 0.94 8.46 0.25
CA LEU A 88 2.21 7.80 0.50
C LEU A 88 2.97 8.50 1.63
N ASP A 89 3.22 9.81 1.52
CA ASP A 89 3.92 10.61 2.53
C ASP A 89 3.25 10.48 3.90
N VAL A 90 1.92 10.65 3.97
CA VAL A 90 1.15 10.50 5.21
C VAL A 90 1.24 9.08 5.77
N THR A 91 1.14 8.05 4.92
CA THR A 91 1.17 6.66 5.39
C THR A 91 2.54 6.29 5.94
N ILE A 92 3.62 6.69 5.25
CA ILE A 92 4.98 6.40 5.67
C ILE A 92 5.31 7.15 6.97
N GLU A 93 4.99 8.44 7.06
CA GLU A 93 5.19 9.21 8.29
C GLU A 93 4.31 8.70 9.45
N PHE A 94 3.08 8.26 9.15
CA PHE A 94 2.20 7.68 10.16
C PHE A 94 2.79 6.40 10.76
N LEU A 95 3.28 5.48 9.91
CA LEU A 95 3.77 4.15 10.30
C LEU A 95 5.22 4.14 10.83
N PHE A 96 6.09 4.97 10.26
CA PHE A 96 7.54 4.93 10.50
C PHE A 96 8.09 6.21 11.14
N GLY A 97 7.29 7.28 11.22
CA GLY A 97 7.65 8.53 11.90
C GLY A 97 8.39 9.55 11.04
N GLU A 98 8.75 9.21 9.81
CA GLU A 98 9.44 10.12 8.88
C GLU A 98 8.76 10.11 7.50
N SER A 99 8.58 11.30 6.91
CA SER A 99 8.07 11.44 5.54
C SER A 99 9.19 11.31 4.51
N ILE A 100 8.90 10.73 3.36
CA ILE A 100 9.81 10.70 2.21
C ILE A 100 9.74 11.97 1.36
N GLU A 101 8.85 12.91 1.70
CA GLU A 101 8.63 14.18 1.02
C GLU A 101 8.46 14.04 -0.51
N SER A 102 7.73 13.02 -0.96
CA SER A 102 7.54 12.71 -2.39
C SER A 102 6.84 13.84 -3.15
N LEU A 103 6.06 14.68 -2.47
CA LEU A 103 5.47 15.90 -3.03
C LEU A 103 6.49 17.02 -3.30
N LYS A 104 7.64 17.06 -2.61
CA LYS A 104 8.67 18.10 -2.77
C LYS A 104 9.77 17.69 -3.75
N VAL A 105 10.24 16.44 -3.68
CA VAL A 105 11.38 15.96 -4.48
C VAL A 105 11.04 14.63 -5.17
N PRO A 106 10.18 14.64 -6.20
CA PRO A 106 9.66 13.41 -6.80
C PRO A 106 10.75 12.47 -7.33
N GLU A 107 11.78 13.03 -7.95
CA GLU A 107 12.82 12.28 -8.66
C GLU A 107 13.82 11.59 -7.72
N SER A 108 14.03 12.08 -6.50
CA SER A 108 15.04 11.56 -5.57
C SER A 108 14.53 10.39 -4.72
N THR A 109 13.21 10.27 -4.57
CA THR A 109 12.58 9.28 -3.69
C THR A 109 12.50 7.90 -4.34
N GLY A 110 12.52 7.84 -5.68
CA GLY A 110 12.18 6.63 -6.44
C GLY A 110 10.67 6.35 -6.47
N GLU A 111 9.85 7.31 -6.03
CA GLU A 111 8.39 7.19 -5.95
C GLU A 111 7.77 6.93 -7.33
N ASP A 112 8.17 7.65 -8.38
CA ASP A 112 7.62 7.42 -9.72
C ASP A 112 7.85 5.97 -10.20
N THR A 113 9.02 5.40 -9.88
CA THR A 113 9.34 3.99 -10.20
C THR A 113 8.51 3.03 -9.36
N PHE A 114 8.26 3.36 -8.09
CA PHE A 114 7.40 2.60 -7.20
C PHE A 114 5.94 2.66 -7.64
N ALA A 115 5.38 3.84 -7.92
CA ALA A 115 4.00 4.04 -8.34
C ALA A 115 3.71 3.28 -9.64
N GLU A 116 4.60 3.36 -10.62
CA GLU A 116 4.47 2.58 -11.86
C GLU A 116 4.48 1.07 -11.58
N ALA A 117 5.46 0.60 -10.79
CA ALA A 117 5.57 -0.81 -10.45
C ALA A 117 4.35 -1.31 -9.63
N PHE A 118 3.86 -0.51 -8.70
CA PHE A 118 2.72 -0.80 -7.86
C PHE A 118 1.44 -0.91 -8.71
N ASN A 119 1.19 0.04 -9.61
CA ASN A 119 0.06 0.01 -10.55
C ASN A 119 0.11 -1.24 -11.45
N VAL A 120 1.30 -1.55 -12.00
CA VAL A 120 1.48 -2.78 -12.80
C VAL A 120 1.18 -4.01 -11.94
N ALA A 121 1.74 -4.11 -10.74
CA ALA A 121 1.49 -5.26 -9.86
C ALA A 121 -0.01 -5.39 -9.51
N GLN A 122 -0.70 -4.29 -9.22
CA GLN A 122 -2.14 -4.27 -8.96
C GLN A 122 -2.96 -4.75 -10.16
N GLU A 123 -2.63 -4.30 -11.38
CA GLU A 123 -3.31 -4.77 -12.60
C GLU A 123 -3.18 -6.28 -12.78
N TYR A 124 -1.99 -6.83 -12.55
CA TYR A 124 -1.75 -8.27 -12.64
C TYR A 124 -2.48 -9.03 -11.54
N VAL A 125 -2.44 -8.55 -10.30
CA VAL A 125 -3.22 -9.12 -9.20
C VAL A 125 -4.72 -9.12 -9.51
N ALA A 126 -5.26 -8.03 -10.06
CA ALA A 126 -6.66 -7.96 -10.48
C ALA A 126 -6.99 -8.99 -11.58
N LYS A 127 -6.10 -9.16 -12.56
CA LYS A 127 -6.25 -10.21 -13.60
C LYS A 127 -6.19 -11.61 -12.98
N ARG A 128 -5.29 -11.85 -12.03
CA ARG A 128 -5.17 -13.12 -11.30
C ARG A 128 -6.42 -13.43 -10.49
N PHE A 129 -7.03 -12.44 -9.83
CA PHE A 129 -8.32 -12.60 -9.17
C PHE A 129 -9.45 -13.02 -10.12
N ARG A 130 -9.48 -12.47 -11.34
CA ARG A 130 -10.49 -12.85 -12.35
C ARG A 130 -10.33 -14.30 -12.84
N LEU A 131 -9.12 -14.86 -12.75
CA LEU A 131 -8.82 -16.21 -13.20
C LEU A 131 -8.95 -17.28 -12.11
N LEU A 132 -9.10 -16.90 -10.83
CA LEU A 132 -9.26 -17.82 -9.71
C LEU A 132 -8.19 -18.94 -9.74
N ASP A 133 -8.57 -20.21 -9.81
CA ASP A 133 -7.66 -21.36 -9.83
C ASP A 133 -6.66 -21.34 -11.00
N LEU A 134 -6.91 -20.53 -12.04
CA LEU A 134 -6.02 -20.33 -13.18
C LEU A 134 -5.11 -19.11 -13.03
N TYR A 135 -4.99 -18.54 -11.83
CA TYR A 135 -4.16 -17.35 -11.55
C TYR A 135 -2.72 -17.48 -12.03
N TRP A 136 -2.18 -18.71 -12.06
CA TRP A 136 -0.79 -19.01 -12.38
C TRP A 136 -0.45 -18.73 -13.85
N LEU A 137 -1.46 -18.66 -14.73
CA LEU A 137 -1.30 -18.27 -16.13
C LEU A 137 -0.82 -16.81 -16.28
N ILE A 138 -1.05 -15.97 -15.27
CA ILE A 138 -0.73 -14.54 -15.28
C ILE A 138 0.45 -14.29 -14.34
N ASN A 139 1.63 -14.82 -14.71
CA ASN A 139 2.87 -14.67 -13.94
C ASN A 139 4.07 -14.27 -14.83
N GLY A 140 3.87 -13.38 -15.80
CA GLY A 140 4.91 -12.97 -16.76
C GLY A 140 6.07 -12.17 -16.13
N LYS A 141 7.16 -11.97 -16.89
CA LYS A 141 8.36 -11.22 -16.43
C LYS A 141 8.01 -9.84 -15.89
N ARG A 142 7.17 -9.08 -16.61
CA ARG A 142 6.73 -7.73 -16.22
C ARG A 142 6.10 -7.69 -14.83
N PHE A 143 5.31 -8.70 -14.46
CA PHE A 143 4.71 -8.80 -13.13
C PHE A 143 5.76 -9.05 -12.06
N ARG A 144 6.65 -10.01 -12.30
CA ARG A 144 7.73 -10.33 -11.34
C ARG A 144 8.66 -9.15 -11.12
N ASP A 145 9.06 -8.46 -12.18
CA ASP A 145 9.89 -7.26 -12.10
C ASP A 145 9.18 -6.15 -11.30
N ALA A 146 7.88 -5.97 -11.51
CA ALA A 146 7.07 -5.00 -10.77
C ALA A 146 7.00 -5.34 -9.27
N CYS A 147 6.75 -6.61 -8.92
CA CYS A 147 6.80 -7.05 -7.53
C CYS A 147 8.18 -6.82 -6.89
N ILE A 148 9.27 -7.12 -7.60
CA ILE A 148 10.63 -6.87 -7.10
C ILE A 148 10.86 -5.39 -6.79
N LYS A 149 10.41 -4.48 -7.68
CA LYS A 149 10.52 -3.04 -7.45
C LYS A 149 9.70 -2.57 -6.25
N VAL A 150 8.49 -3.13 -6.07
CA VAL A 150 7.63 -2.85 -4.90
C VAL A 150 8.31 -3.28 -3.60
N HIS A 151 8.86 -4.49 -3.55
CA HIS A 151 9.60 -4.98 -2.38
C HIS A 151 10.84 -4.13 -2.11
N TYR A 152 11.62 -3.82 -3.15
CA TYR A 152 12.81 -2.97 -3.01
C TYR A 152 12.50 -1.60 -2.40
N PHE A 153 11.40 -0.97 -2.83
CA PHE A 153 10.97 0.31 -2.27
C PHE A 153 10.53 0.17 -0.81
N ALA A 154 9.77 -0.87 -0.47
CA ALA A 154 9.36 -1.14 0.90
C ALA A 154 10.57 -1.40 1.82
N ASP A 155 11.54 -2.18 1.37
CA ASP A 155 12.77 -2.48 2.12
C ASP A 155 13.58 -1.20 2.40
N LYS A 156 13.63 -0.26 1.45
CA LYS A 156 14.31 1.03 1.62
C LYS A 156 13.67 1.91 2.70
N ILE A 157 12.36 1.80 2.90
CA ILE A 157 11.62 2.60 3.89
C ILE A 157 11.73 2.00 5.30
N ILE A 158 11.84 0.67 5.39
CA ILE A 158 11.87 -0.04 6.68
C ILE A 158 13.30 -0.06 7.28
N ALA A 159 14.34 0.11 6.46
CA ALA A 159 15.76 0.07 6.86
C ALA A 159 16.21 1.32 7.62
#